data_AF-A0ABD6TCG6-F1
#
_entry.id   AF-A0ABD6TCG6-F1
#
_cell.length_a   1.000
_cell.length_b   1.000
_cell.length_c   1.000
_cell.angle_alpha   90.00
_cell.angle_beta   90.00
_cell.angle_gamma   90.00
#
_symmetry.space_group_name_H-M   'P 1'
#
loop_
_entity.id
_entity.type
_entity.pdbx_description
1 polymer ?
#
loop_
_entity_poly.entity_id
_entity_poly.type
_entity_poly.pdbx_seq_one_letter_code
_entity_poly.pdbx_strand_id
1 'polypeptide(L)'
;MLQKFGFSQYESQAYEVVVSSDEPLDATTIVKHSGVPKAKIYEVLARLIDKGMVMDSVSEKKKLYTALPLDLAIQKLTTEFQSNITELQTNISKRSFTDDRVWSLKMQSSIQVQSKQLVEEAKQSIRISAWNDTFLEYLPLLEKQAKQGIDIEALVVGDVQTELSNVHFLIPTEEPNALERYLLLIVDDREILFAGVEQESWQAMKTMSPPFVKFFTEFFYHDVALAKITQKHHDLFMNDEEIRSILIKLRY
;
A
#
# COMPACT_ATOMS: atom_id res chain seq x y z
N MET A 1 1.94 9.02 -28.45
CA MET A 1 1.20 9.72 -27.38
C MET A 1 0.26 8.79 -26.62
N LEU A 2 -0.74 8.17 -27.28
CA LEU A 2 -1.80 7.41 -26.59
C LEU A 2 -1.40 6.00 -26.13
N GLN A 3 -0.25 5.45 -26.54
CA GLN A 3 0.16 4.08 -26.18
C GLN A 3 0.22 3.84 -24.67
N LYS A 4 0.61 4.86 -23.89
CA LYS A 4 0.65 4.77 -22.42
C LYS A 4 -0.73 4.64 -21.77
N PHE A 5 -1.81 4.83 -22.54
CA PHE A 5 -3.19 4.78 -22.10
C PHE A 5 -3.96 3.61 -22.72
N GLY A 6 -3.26 2.54 -23.12
CA GLY A 6 -3.88 1.30 -23.60
C GLY A 6 -4.29 1.29 -25.08
N PHE A 7 -3.82 2.27 -25.86
CA PHE A 7 -4.01 2.28 -27.31
C PHE A 7 -2.87 1.55 -28.02
N SER A 8 -3.16 0.95 -29.17
CA SER A 8 -2.12 0.37 -30.01
C SER A 8 -1.21 1.46 -30.59
N GLN A 9 -0.03 1.06 -31.07
CA GLN A 9 0.88 1.97 -31.76
C GLN A 9 0.22 2.67 -32.95
N TYR A 10 -0.52 1.93 -33.78
CA TYR A 10 -1.21 2.50 -34.94
C TYR A 10 -2.36 3.44 -34.58
N GLU A 11 -3.11 3.11 -33.52
CA GLU A 11 -4.14 4.03 -32.99
C GLU A 11 -3.53 5.35 -32.53
N SER A 12 -2.42 5.30 -31.78
CA SER A 12 -1.72 6.51 -31.35
C SER A 12 -1.22 7.34 -32.53
N GLN A 13 -0.63 6.70 -33.53
CA GLN A 13 -0.08 7.38 -34.71
C GLN A 13 -1.18 8.00 -35.58
N ALA A 14 -2.28 7.29 -35.80
CA ALA A 14 -3.42 7.84 -36.55
C ALA A 14 -4.05 9.02 -35.81
N TYR A 15 -4.28 8.89 -34.50
CA TYR A 15 -4.85 9.97 -33.70
C TYR A 15 -3.96 11.22 -33.69
N GLU A 16 -2.63 11.07 -33.55
CA GLU A 16 -1.68 12.19 -33.59
C GLU A 16 -1.78 13.01 -34.88
N VAL A 17 -1.93 12.34 -36.03
CA VAL A 17 -2.12 13.02 -37.30
C VAL A 17 -3.45 13.77 -37.34
N VAL A 18 -4.54 13.12 -36.95
CA VAL A 18 -5.88 13.72 -37.03
C VAL A 18 -6.03 14.89 -36.04
N VAL A 19 -5.50 14.78 -34.81
CA VAL A 19 -5.59 15.84 -33.79
C VAL A 19 -4.68 17.03 -34.08
N SER A 20 -3.62 16.82 -34.87
CA SER A 20 -2.71 17.89 -35.30
C SER A 20 -3.23 18.72 -36.48
N SER A 21 -4.40 18.37 -37.03
CA SER A 21 -4.99 19.04 -38.19
C SER A 21 -6.19 19.89 -37.80
N ASP A 22 -6.22 21.13 -38.28
CA ASP A 22 -7.36 22.04 -38.11
C ASP A 22 -8.55 21.68 -39.02
N GLU A 23 -8.35 20.83 -40.03
CA GLU A 23 -9.37 20.41 -40.99
C GLU A 23 -9.64 18.89 -40.94
N PRO A 24 -10.87 18.44 -41.22
CA PRO A 24 -11.16 17.01 -41.32
C PRO A 24 -10.33 16.32 -42.43
N LEU A 25 -9.74 15.18 -42.10
CA LEU A 25 -8.85 14.43 -43.01
C LEU A 25 -9.55 13.22 -43.63
N ASP A 26 -9.21 12.86 -44.87
CA ASP A 26 -9.60 11.57 -45.43
C ASP A 26 -8.61 10.45 -45.01
N ALA A 27 -9.03 9.19 -45.14
CA ALA A 27 -8.20 8.04 -44.76
C ALA A 27 -6.87 7.98 -45.55
N THR A 28 -6.86 8.48 -46.77
CA THR A 28 -5.66 8.49 -47.63
C THR A 28 -4.60 9.45 -47.08
N THR A 29 -5.05 10.62 -46.62
CA THR A 29 -4.21 11.65 -46.00
C THR A 29 -3.66 11.14 -44.67
N ILE A 30 -4.49 10.48 -43.86
CA ILE A 30 -4.04 9.90 -42.58
C ILE A 30 -2.97 8.83 -42.82
N VAL A 31 -3.14 7.92 -43.80
CA VAL A 31 -2.09 6.93 -44.16
C VAL A 31 -0.78 7.60 -44.54
N LYS A 32 -0.84 8.66 -45.35
CA LYS A 32 0.34 9.36 -45.85
C LYS A 32 1.18 9.96 -44.72
N HIS A 33 0.56 10.41 -43.64
CA HIS A 33 1.23 11.15 -42.56
C HIS A 33 1.44 10.35 -41.27
N SER A 34 0.67 9.28 -41.03
CA SER A 34 0.72 8.54 -39.75
C SER A 34 1.74 7.40 -39.72
N GLY A 35 2.20 6.93 -40.88
CA GLY A 35 3.00 5.70 -40.96
C GLY A 35 2.18 4.42 -40.72
N VAL A 36 0.85 4.53 -40.57
CA VAL A 36 -0.06 3.38 -40.47
C VAL A 36 -0.22 2.74 -41.86
N PRO A 37 -0.02 1.42 -42.00
CA PRO A 37 -0.20 0.74 -43.29
C PRO A 37 -1.60 0.95 -43.86
N LYS A 38 -1.70 1.18 -45.18
CA LYS A 38 -2.99 1.37 -45.88
C LYS A 38 -3.98 0.23 -45.65
N ALA A 39 -3.50 -1.01 -45.52
CA ALA A 39 -4.33 -2.17 -45.24
C ALA A 39 -4.97 -2.17 -43.83
N LYS A 40 -4.48 -1.33 -42.92
CA LYS A 40 -4.90 -1.27 -41.52
C LYS A 40 -5.64 0.01 -41.14
N ILE A 41 -5.59 1.08 -41.96
CA ILE A 41 -6.12 2.38 -41.54
C ILE A 41 -7.61 2.36 -41.19
N TYR A 42 -8.44 1.67 -41.96
CA TYR A 42 -9.88 1.63 -41.69
C TYR A 42 -10.20 0.86 -40.40
N GLU A 43 -9.47 -0.22 -40.10
CA GLU A 43 -9.58 -0.96 -38.83
C GLU A 43 -9.17 -0.07 -37.65
N VAL A 44 -8.08 0.69 -37.81
CA VAL A 44 -7.57 1.60 -36.78
C VAL A 44 -8.54 2.76 -36.53
N LEU A 45 -9.07 3.38 -37.59
CA LEU A 45 -10.04 4.48 -37.48
C LEU A 45 -11.36 3.99 -36.87
N ALA A 46 -11.84 2.80 -37.23
CA ALA A 46 -13.02 2.20 -36.62
C ALA A 46 -12.84 2.03 -35.09
N ARG A 47 -11.69 1.48 -34.64
CA ARG A 47 -11.40 1.36 -33.20
C ARG A 47 -11.29 2.71 -32.50
N LEU A 48 -10.72 3.72 -33.15
CA LEU A 48 -10.64 5.07 -32.58
C LEU A 48 -12.03 5.71 -32.46
N ILE A 49 -12.93 5.43 -33.40
CA ILE A 49 -14.34 5.86 -33.34
C ILE A 49 -15.07 5.13 -32.20
N ASP A 50 -14.91 3.81 -32.09
CA ASP A 50 -15.51 3.02 -31.01
C ASP A 50 -15.05 3.51 -29.62
N LYS A 51 -13.77 3.91 -29.51
CA LYS A 51 -13.19 4.49 -28.29
C LYS A 51 -13.53 5.97 -28.07
N GLY A 52 -14.27 6.60 -29.00
CA GLY A 52 -14.68 8.00 -28.94
C GLY A 52 -13.54 9.01 -29.11
N MET A 53 -12.41 8.60 -29.70
CA MET A 53 -11.23 9.45 -29.92
C MET A 53 -11.24 10.12 -31.29
N VAL A 54 -11.98 9.57 -32.25
CA VAL A 54 -12.15 10.11 -33.60
C VAL A 54 -13.64 10.11 -33.94
N MET A 55 -14.07 11.09 -34.72
CA MET A 55 -15.41 11.20 -35.28
C MET A 55 -15.31 11.16 -36.80
N ASP A 56 -16.27 10.52 -37.47
CA ASP A 56 -16.36 10.53 -38.93
C ASP A 56 -17.61 11.27 -39.43
N SER A 57 -17.51 11.76 -40.67
CA SER A 57 -18.62 12.35 -41.40
C SER A 57 -18.46 12.06 -42.89
N VAL A 58 -19.58 12.06 -43.62
CA VAL A 58 -19.58 11.90 -45.08
C VAL A 58 -19.79 13.28 -45.72
N SER A 59 -18.80 13.76 -46.46
CA SER A 59 -18.88 14.99 -47.26
C SER A 59 -18.46 14.70 -48.69
N GLU A 60 -19.22 15.19 -49.68
CA GLU A 60 -18.92 15.04 -51.11
C GLU A 60 -18.54 13.60 -51.54
N LYS A 61 -19.23 12.60 -51.00
CA LYS A 61 -19.00 11.15 -51.22
C LYS A 61 -17.67 10.60 -50.67
N LYS A 62 -17.00 11.34 -49.78
CA LYS A 62 -15.79 10.88 -49.06
C LYS A 62 -16.06 10.86 -47.56
N LYS A 63 -15.50 9.86 -46.87
CA LYS A 63 -15.43 9.85 -45.41
C LYS A 63 -14.28 10.74 -44.95
N LEU A 64 -14.61 11.68 -44.08
CA LEU A 64 -13.67 12.58 -43.41
C LEU A 64 -13.68 12.27 -41.91
N TYR A 65 -12.53 12.48 -41.28
CA TYR A 65 -12.30 12.17 -39.87
C TYR A 65 -11.76 13.40 -39.16
N THR A 66 -12.27 13.66 -37.97
CA THR A 66 -11.74 14.67 -37.06
C THR A 66 -11.51 14.03 -35.69
N ALA A 67 -10.52 14.50 -34.95
CA ALA A 67 -10.18 13.95 -33.65
C ALA A 67 -10.99 14.64 -32.56
N LEU A 68 -11.25 13.92 -31.47
CA LEU A 68 -11.58 14.57 -30.22
C LEU A 68 -10.41 15.51 -29.84
N PRO A 69 -10.66 16.81 -29.60
CA PRO A 69 -9.64 17.76 -29.17
C PRO A 69 -8.83 17.24 -27.98
N LEU A 70 -7.55 17.59 -27.92
CA LEU A 70 -6.60 16.99 -26.97
C LEU A 70 -7.00 17.20 -25.51
N ASP A 71 -7.54 18.38 -25.17
CA ASP A 71 -8.05 18.72 -23.85
C ASP A 71 -9.23 17.82 -23.44
N LEU A 72 -10.20 17.62 -24.34
CA LEU A 72 -11.33 16.72 -24.12
C LEU A 72 -10.90 15.25 -24.05
N ALA A 73 -9.92 14.86 -24.87
CA ALA A 73 -9.33 13.52 -24.82
C ALA A 73 -8.63 13.25 -23.48
N ILE A 74 -7.87 14.20 -22.96
CA ILE A 74 -7.24 14.10 -21.63
C ILE A 74 -8.31 13.97 -20.54
N GLN A 75 -9.36 14.78 -20.60
CA GLN A 75 -10.46 14.73 -19.63
C GLN A 75 -11.18 13.38 -19.66
N LYS A 76 -11.49 12.86 -20.86
CA LYS A 76 -12.10 11.54 -21.06
C LYS A 76 -11.25 10.43 -20.45
N LEU A 77 -9.98 10.35 -20.83
CA LEU A 77 -9.06 9.31 -20.36
C LEU A 77 -8.87 9.35 -18.83
N THR A 78 -8.80 10.55 -18.25
CA THR A 78 -8.69 10.73 -16.80
C THR A 78 -9.94 10.21 -16.08
N THR A 79 -11.12 10.54 -16.61
CA THR A 79 -12.41 10.13 -16.03
C THR A 79 -12.60 8.61 -16.09
N GLU A 80 -12.30 8.00 -17.25
CA GLU A 80 -12.37 6.55 -17.43
C GLU A 80 -11.40 5.82 -16.50
N PHE A 81 -10.18 6.33 -16.34
CA PHE A 81 -9.20 5.75 -15.44
C PHE A 81 -9.65 5.77 -13.97
N GLN A 82 -10.20 6.90 -13.50
CA GLN A 82 -10.73 7.01 -12.15
C GLN A 82 -11.95 6.11 -11.92
N SER A 83 -12.82 5.98 -12.92
CA SER A 83 -13.97 5.06 -12.86
C SER A 83 -13.51 3.61 -12.72
N ASN A 84 -12.51 3.19 -13.51
CA ASN A 84 -11.94 1.84 -13.44
C ASN A 84 -11.29 1.56 -12.08
N ILE A 85 -10.59 2.55 -11.49
CA ILE A 85 -10.07 2.43 -10.11
C ILE A 85 -11.21 2.21 -9.12
N THR A 86 -12.27 3.00 -9.23
CA THR A 86 -13.45 2.89 -8.35
C THR A 86 -14.09 1.51 -8.48
N GLU A 87 -14.26 1.01 -9.71
CA GLU A 87 -14.82 -0.31 -9.97
C GLU A 87 -13.96 -1.43 -9.36
N LEU A 88 -12.62 -1.35 -9.50
CA LEU A 88 -11.69 -2.29 -8.88
C LEU A 88 -11.79 -2.28 -7.35
N GLN A 89 -12.02 -1.11 -6.75
CA GLN A 89 -12.24 -0.99 -5.31
C GLN A 89 -13.58 -1.62 -4.87
N THR A 90 -14.64 -1.52 -5.69
CA THR A 90 -15.98 -2.03 -5.34
C THR A 90 -16.19 -3.52 -5.64
N ASN A 91 -15.55 -4.07 -6.67
CA ASN A 91 -15.81 -5.44 -7.15
C ASN A 91 -15.02 -6.53 -6.40
N ILE A 92 -14.12 -6.17 -5.49
CA ILE A 92 -13.48 -7.15 -4.59
C ILE A 92 -14.35 -7.30 -3.34
N SER A 93 -15.49 -7.98 -3.49
CA SER A 93 -16.17 -8.58 -2.34
C SER A 93 -15.25 -9.66 -1.78
N LYS A 94 -14.40 -9.31 -0.81
CA LYS A 94 -13.57 -10.26 -0.06
C LYS A 94 -14.51 -11.33 0.53
N ARG A 95 -14.55 -12.52 -0.05
CA ARG A 95 -15.14 -13.69 0.63
C ARG A 95 -14.30 -13.89 1.89
N SER A 96 -14.93 -13.81 3.06
CA SER A 96 -14.30 -14.11 4.34
C SER A 96 -13.98 -15.60 4.38
N PHE A 97 -12.79 -15.96 3.90
CA PHE A 97 -12.12 -17.16 4.32
C PHE A 97 -11.13 -16.74 5.40
N THR A 98 -11.20 -17.35 6.58
CA THR A 98 -10.11 -17.27 7.55
C THR A 98 -8.90 -17.94 6.91
N ASP A 99 -7.88 -17.14 6.60
CA ASP A 99 -6.66 -17.63 5.97
C ASP A 99 -5.63 -17.96 7.06
N ASP A 100 -5.61 -19.22 7.47
CA ASP A 100 -4.70 -19.72 8.51
C ASP A 100 -3.25 -19.93 7.98
N ARG A 101 -2.97 -19.57 6.73
CA ARG A 101 -1.61 -19.67 6.18
C ARG A 101 -0.71 -18.60 6.80
N VAL A 102 0.58 -18.90 6.83
CA VAL A 102 1.63 -17.94 7.15
C VAL A 102 2.20 -17.43 5.83
N TRP A 103 2.05 -16.13 5.60
CA TRP A 103 2.53 -15.45 4.41
C TRP A 103 3.82 -14.73 4.71
N SER A 104 4.89 -15.02 3.96
CA SER A 104 6.13 -14.26 4.03
C SER A 104 6.07 -13.05 3.11
N LEU A 105 6.39 -11.88 3.65
CA LEU A 105 6.53 -10.62 2.93
C LEU A 105 8.01 -10.23 2.97
N LYS A 106 8.54 -9.87 1.81
CA LYS A 106 9.91 -9.33 1.66
C LYS A 106 9.83 -7.91 1.15
N MET A 107 10.91 -7.16 1.38
CA MET A 107 11.06 -5.74 1.10
C MET A 107 10.30 -4.83 2.07
N GLN A 108 11.05 -3.87 2.62
CA GLN A 108 10.56 -2.92 3.62
C GLN A 108 9.36 -2.10 3.13
N SER A 109 9.37 -1.64 1.87
CA SER A 109 8.27 -0.84 1.31
C SER A 109 6.95 -1.62 1.25
N SER A 110 6.99 -2.90 0.85
CA SER A 110 5.82 -3.78 0.83
C SER A 110 5.28 -4.03 2.23
N ILE A 111 6.18 -4.23 3.20
CA ILE A 111 5.82 -4.42 4.61
C ILE A 111 5.12 -3.17 5.14
N GLN A 112 5.67 -1.98 4.87
CA GLN A 112 5.12 -0.70 5.31
C GLN A 112 3.73 -0.41 4.71
N VAL A 113 3.51 -0.76 3.44
CA VAL A 113 2.19 -0.60 2.81
C VAL A 113 1.17 -1.56 3.45
N GLN A 114 1.53 -2.83 3.64
CA GLN A 114 0.66 -3.83 4.26
C GLN A 114 0.34 -3.50 5.73
N SER A 115 1.33 -3.08 6.52
CA SER A 115 1.13 -2.71 7.92
C SER A 115 0.21 -1.51 8.06
N LYS A 116 0.39 -0.45 7.24
CA LYS A 116 -0.52 0.71 7.23
C LYS A 116 -1.94 0.32 6.84
N GLN A 117 -2.09 -0.53 5.84
CA GLN A 117 -3.40 -1.05 5.45
C GLN A 117 -4.08 -1.84 6.58
N LEU A 118 -3.34 -2.68 7.31
CA LEU A 118 -3.88 -3.42 8.46
C LEU A 118 -4.38 -2.48 9.56
N VAL A 119 -3.61 -1.44 9.86
CA VAL A 119 -4.01 -0.42 10.84
C VAL A 119 -5.25 0.33 10.35
N GLU A 120 -5.35 0.69 9.06
CA GLU A 120 -6.53 1.35 8.47
C GLU A 120 -7.80 0.48 8.48
N GLU A 121 -7.64 -0.83 8.25
CA GLU A 121 -8.77 -1.76 8.15
C GLU A 121 -9.32 -2.21 9.52
N ALA A 122 -8.60 -1.96 10.62
CA ALA A 122 -8.97 -2.33 11.99
C ALA A 122 -10.41 -1.93 12.38
N LYS A 123 -11.08 -2.77 13.18
CA LYS A 123 -12.49 -2.59 13.56
C LYS A 123 -12.74 -2.52 15.06
N GLN A 124 -11.83 -3.06 15.87
CA GLN A 124 -12.00 -3.22 17.31
C GLN A 124 -10.75 -2.81 18.06
N SER A 125 -9.59 -3.36 17.70
CA SER A 125 -8.35 -3.13 18.45
C SER A 125 -7.10 -3.20 17.61
N ILE A 126 -6.06 -2.51 18.05
CA ILE A 126 -4.70 -2.56 17.51
C ILE A 126 -3.73 -2.69 18.69
N ARG A 127 -2.92 -3.73 18.69
CA ARG A 127 -1.72 -3.82 19.55
C ARG A 127 -0.51 -3.67 18.67
N ILE A 128 0.38 -2.75 19.04
CA ILE A 128 1.59 -2.47 18.28
C ILE A 128 2.81 -2.49 19.19
N SER A 129 3.84 -3.24 18.80
CA SER A 129 5.15 -3.18 19.46
C SER A 129 6.23 -2.85 18.43
N ALA A 130 6.97 -1.77 18.64
CA ALA A 130 7.99 -1.32 17.72
C ALA A 130 8.99 -0.38 18.39
N TRP A 131 10.13 -0.19 17.73
CA TRP A 131 11.07 0.88 18.05
C TRP A 131 10.45 2.26 17.81
N ASN A 132 10.83 3.24 18.61
CA ASN A 132 10.28 4.59 18.57
C ASN A 132 10.25 5.22 17.16
N ASP A 133 11.32 5.08 16.39
CA ASP A 133 11.39 5.63 15.03
C ASP A 133 10.44 4.95 14.05
N THR A 134 10.28 3.63 14.16
CA THR A 134 9.33 2.84 13.38
C THR A 134 7.91 3.16 13.82
N PHE A 135 7.66 3.27 15.13
CA PHE A 135 6.37 3.61 15.71
C PHE A 135 5.87 4.99 15.25
N LEU A 136 6.77 5.98 15.20
CA LEU A 136 6.46 7.34 14.71
C LEU A 136 5.90 7.35 13.29
N GLU A 137 6.24 6.37 12.43
CA GLU A 137 5.68 6.26 11.09
C GLU A 137 4.19 5.86 11.07
N TYR A 138 3.69 5.23 12.14
CA TYR A 138 2.30 4.79 12.29
C TYR A 138 1.50 5.71 13.21
N LEU A 139 2.17 6.52 14.04
CA LEU A 139 1.55 7.35 15.07
C LEU A 139 0.36 8.21 14.58
N PRO A 140 0.47 8.96 13.46
CA PRO A 140 -0.67 9.78 13.00
C PRO A 140 -1.89 8.93 12.64
N LEU A 141 -1.67 7.72 12.12
CA LEU A 141 -2.74 6.81 11.75
C LEU A 141 -3.35 6.14 12.99
N LEU A 142 -2.53 5.77 13.98
CA LEU A 142 -2.99 5.23 15.25
C LEU A 142 -3.84 6.27 15.99
N GLU A 143 -3.38 7.51 16.13
CA GLU A 143 -4.15 8.58 16.78
C GLU A 143 -5.48 8.86 16.07
N LYS A 144 -5.49 8.76 14.73
CA LYS A 144 -6.73 8.84 13.94
C LYS A 144 -7.68 7.68 14.28
N GLN A 145 -7.20 6.44 14.38
CA GLN A 145 -8.02 5.27 14.71
C GLN A 145 -8.54 5.33 16.16
N ALA A 146 -7.71 5.78 17.11
CA ALA A 146 -8.13 5.99 18.50
C ALA A 146 -9.28 6.99 18.57
N LYS A 147 -9.22 8.09 17.81
CA LYS A 147 -10.31 9.08 17.70
C LYS A 147 -11.61 8.50 17.11
N GLN A 148 -11.53 7.39 16.39
CA GLN A 148 -12.69 6.65 15.85
C GLN A 148 -13.21 5.57 16.81
N GLY A 149 -12.61 5.43 18.00
CA GLY A 149 -13.03 4.47 19.02
C GLY A 149 -12.39 3.09 18.92
N ILE A 150 -11.35 2.93 18.09
CA ILE A 150 -10.52 1.71 18.08
C ILE A 150 -9.65 1.69 19.33
N ASP A 151 -9.62 0.56 20.03
CA ASP A 151 -8.75 0.37 21.20
C ASP A 151 -7.30 0.20 20.75
N ILE A 152 -6.38 1.02 21.25
CA ILE A 152 -4.97 0.98 20.87
C ILE A 152 -4.12 0.77 22.10
N GLU A 153 -3.30 -0.27 22.09
CA GLU A 153 -2.29 -0.53 23.10
C GLU A 153 -0.90 -0.64 22.45
N ALA A 154 0.03 0.19 22.89
CA ALA A 154 1.36 0.27 22.29
C ALA A 154 2.45 -0.10 23.29
N LEU A 155 3.44 -0.86 22.84
CA LEU A 155 4.72 -1.03 23.52
C LEU A 155 5.81 -0.43 22.63
N VAL A 156 6.44 0.63 23.11
CA VAL A 156 7.47 1.35 22.36
C VAL A 156 8.83 1.07 22.96
N VAL A 157 9.76 0.59 22.13
CA VAL A 157 11.19 0.51 22.51
C VAL A 157 11.82 1.87 22.30
N GLY A 158 12.26 2.50 23.39
CA GLY A 158 12.65 3.91 23.43
C GLY A 158 11.55 4.83 23.98
N ASP A 159 11.63 6.12 23.66
CA ASP A 159 10.69 7.14 24.13
C ASP A 159 9.97 7.83 22.96
N VAL A 160 8.71 8.22 23.17
CA VAL A 160 7.86 8.91 22.19
C VAL A 160 6.80 9.79 22.86
N GLN A 161 6.50 10.95 22.27
CA GLN A 161 5.37 11.78 22.67
C GLN A 161 4.13 11.43 21.83
N THR A 162 2.97 11.26 22.48
CA THR A 162 1.72 10.88 21.80
C THR A 162 0.47 11.23 22.61
N GLU A 163 -0.65 11.39 21.91
CA GLU A 163 -1.99 11.53 22.50
C GLU A 163 -2.63 10.18 22.90
N LEU A 164 -2.02 9.04 22.54
CA LEU A 164 -2.54 7.71 22.86
C LEU A 164 -2.49 7.44 24.37
N SER A 165 -3.57 6.84 24.90
CA SER A 165 -3.72 6.64 26.35
C SER A 165 -2.99 5.41 26.90
N ASN A 166 -2.84 4.35 26.11
CA ASN A 166 -2.28 3.07 26.56
C ASN A 166 -0.94 2.80 25.87
N VAL A 167 0.09 3.53 26.29
CA VAL A 167 1.46 3.40 25.74
C VAL A 167 2.41 3.02 26.86
N HIS A 168 3.13 1.93 26.65
CA HIS A 168 4.15 1.41 27.54
C HIS A 168 5.52 1.60 26.90
N PHE A 169 6.53 1.84 27.71
CA PHE A 169 7.89 2.12 27.24
C PHE A 169 8.85 1.07 27.76
N LEU A 170 9.64 0.49 26.85
CA LEU A 170 10.78 -0.33 27.17
C LEU A 170 12.05 0.45 26.84
N ILE A 171 12.82 0.80 27.88
CA ILE A 171 14.10 1.50 27.71
C ILE A 171 15.21 0.45 27.63
N PRO A 172 15.86 0.29 26.46
CA PRO A 172 16.89 -0.72 26.31
C PRO A 172 18.16 -0.34 27.09
N THR A 173 18.86 -1.35 27.61
CA THR A 173 20.16 -1.18 28.25
C THR A 173 21.21 -0.74 27.21
N GLU A 174 22.19 0.08 27.60
CA GLU A 174 23.20 0.69 26.71
C GLU A 174 24.18 -0.31 26.03
N GLU A 175 23.89 -1.61 25.98
CA GLU A 175 24.79 -2.60 25.41
C GLU A 175 24.78 -2.61 23.87
N PRO A 176 25.95 -2.58 23.19
CA PRO A 176 26.05 -2.22 21.76
C PRO A 176 25.45 -3.20 20.74
N ASN A 177 24.97 -4.37 21.17
CA ASN A 177 24.63 -5.49 20.27
C ASN A 177 23.26 -6.12 20.52
N ALA A 178 22.43 -5.55 21.39
CA ALA A 178 21.36 -6.35 21.98
C ALA A 178 20.13 -6.53 21.09
N LEU A 179 19.79 -5.56 20.22
CA LEU A 179 18.40 -5.46 19.75
C LEU A 179 18.26 -5.29 18.23
N GLU A 180 17.52 -6.19 17.61
CA GLU A 180 17.19 -6.14 16.18
C GLU A 180 15.94 -5.26 15.98
N ARG A 181 15.84 -4.58 14.84
CA ARG A 181 14.64 -3.78 14.57
C ARG A 181 13.48 -4.71 14.26
N TYR A 182 12.35 -4.51 14.94
CA TYR A 182 11.13 -5.24 14.70
C TYR A 182 9.89 -4.34 14.70
N LEU A 183 8.82 -4.90 14.15
CA LEU A 183 7.46 -4.38 14.20
C LEU A 183 6.52 -5.57 14.43
N LEU A 184 5.80 -5.56 15.54
CA LEU A 184 4.67 -6.42 15.79
C LEU A 184 3.38 -5.60 15.68
N LEU A 185 2.44 -6.08 14.87
CA LEU A 185 1.08 -5.59 14.78
C LEU A 185 0.12 -6.74 15.00
N ILE A 186 -0.85 -6.54 15.88
CA ILE A 186 -1.96 -7.46 16.13
C ILE A 186 -3.24 -6.64 15.97
N VAL A 187 -4.10 -7.03 15.03
CA VAL A 187 -5.32 -6.30 14.71
C VAL A 187 -6.54 -7.15 15.02
N ASP A 188 -7.47 -6.56 15.77
CA ASP A 188 -8.75 -7.13 16.20
C ASP A 188 -8.65 -8.52 16.83
N ASP A 189 -7.50 -8.87 17.43
CA ASP A 189 -7.22 -10.22 17.97
C ASP A 189 -7.47 -11.35 16.95
N ARG A 190 -7.26 -11.06 15.66
CA ARG A 190 -7.55 -11.98 14.54
C ARG A 190 -6.44 -12.09 13.51
N GLU A 191 -5.60 -11.08 13.39
CA GLU A 191 -4.56 -11.03 12.37
C GLU A 191 -3.29 -10.43 12.94
N ILE A 192 -2.15 -11.04 12.62
CA ILE A 192 -0.84 -10.53 13.01
C ILE A 192 0.01 -10.22 11.79
N LEU A 193 0.86 -9.21 11.94
CA LEU A 193 2.03 -8.95 11.11
C LEU A 193 3.22 -8.79 12.04
N PHE A 194 4.22 -9.65 11.87
CA PHE A 194 5.49 -9.55 12.58
C PHE A 194 6.61 -9.36 11.57
N ALA A 195 7.34 -8.26 11.67
CA ALA A 195 8.47 -7.93 10.83
C ALA A 195 9.74 -7.78 11.67
N GLY A 196 10.86 -8.27 11.16
CA GLY A 196 12.18 -8.12 11.77
C GLY A 196 13.27 -7.90 10.70
N VAL A 197 14.41 -7.37 11.12
CA VAL A 197 15.59 -7.23 10.26
C VAL A 197 16.49 -8.45 10.42
N GLU A 198 16.65 -9.22 9.35
CA GLU A 198 17.56 -10.37 9.28
C GLU A 198 18.57 -10.13 8.14
N GLN A 199 19.88 -10.23 8.45
CA GLN A 199 20.96 -10.01 7.47
C GLN A 199 20.81 -8.67 6.70
N GLU A 200 20.58 -7.57 7.43
CA GLU A 200 20.33 -6.22 6.88
C GLU A 200 19.07 -6.08 6.02
N SER A 201 18.20 -7.10 5.98
CA SER A 201 16.98 -7.10 5.18
C SER A 201 15.73 -7.30 6.03
N TRP A 202 14.72 -6.47 5.81
CA TRP A 202 13.42 -6.67 6.44
C TRP A 202 12.71 -7.90 5.87
N GLN A 203 12.29 -8.78 6.78
CA GLN A 203 11.39 -9.88 6.50
C GLN A 203 10.19 -9.78 7.42
N ALA A 204 9.00 -10.07 6.90
CA ALA A 204 7.80 -10.12 7.71
C ALA A 204 7.02 -11.39 7.46
N MET A 205 6.25 -11.81 8.46
CA MET A 205 5.20 -12.78 8.34
C MET A 205 3.86 -12.17 8.67
N LYS A 206 2.82 -12.63 7.98
CA LYS A 206 1.44 -12.23 8.18
C LYS A 206 0.56 -13.47 8.26
N THR A 207 -0.33 -13.55 9.24
CA THR A 207 -1.24 -14.71 9.38
C THR A 207 -2.50 -14.37 10.18
N MET A 208 -3.59 -15.07 9.90
CA MET A 208 -4.81 -15.09 10.72
C MET A 208 -4.95 -16.38 11.54
N SER A 209 -3.92 -17.23 11.55
CA SER A 209 -3.95 -18.52 12.25
C SER A 209 -4.13 -18.32 13.76
N PRO A 210 -5.22 -18.85 14.37
CA PRO A 210 -5.53 -18.58 15.78
C PRO A 210 -4.41 -18.92 16.79
N PRO A 211 -3.64 -20.03 16.63
CA PRO A 211 -2.50 -20.31 17.50
C PRO A 211 -1.41 -19.23 17.47
N PHE A 212 -1.11 -18.68 16.29
CA PHE A 212 -0.12 -17.61 16.14
C PHE A 212 -0.64 -16.29 16.71
N VAL A 213 -1.89 -15.94 16.42
CA VAL A 213 -2.53 -14.74 16.98
C VAL A 213 -2.49 -14.80 18.51
N LYS A 214 -2.86 -15.94 19.10
CA LYS A 214 -2.79 -16.15 20.55
C LYS A 214 -1.36 -16.00 21.08
N PHE A 215 -0.39 -16.68 20.47
CA PHE A 215 1.00 -16.63 20.90
C PHE A 215 1.57 -15.20 20.87
N PHE A 216 1.36 -14.46 19.78
CA PHE A 216 1.85 -13.09 19.65
C PHE A 216 1.14 -12.11 20.58
N THR A 217 -0.13 -12.34 20.88
CA THR A 217 -0.87 -11.55 21.88
C THR A 217 -0.32 -11.79 23.29
N GLU A 218 -0.07 -13.04 23.66
CA GLU A 218 0.57 -13.37 24.94
C GLU A 218 2.00 -12.81 25.01
N PHE A 219 2.78 -12.92 23.92
CA PHE A 219 4.10 -12.32 23.79
C PHE A 219 4.09 -10.80 24.03
N PHE A 220 3.19 -10.07 23.36
CA PHE A 220 3.01 -8.63 23.58
C PHE A 220 2.75 -8.29 25.05
N TYR A 221 1.85 -9.02 25.71
CA TYR A 221 1.53 -8.77 27.12
C TYR A 221 2.64 -9.18 28.09
N HIS A 222 3.43 -10.20 27.76
CA HIS A 222 4.64 -10.51 28.52
C HIS A 222 5.65 -9.37 28.46
N ASP A 223 5.85 -8.77 27.29
CA ASP A 223 6.76 -7.64 27.13
C ASP A 223 6.26 -6.38 27.84
N VAL A 224 4.96 -6.10 27.76
CA VAL A 224 4.33 -5.01 28.53
C VAL A 224 4.50 -5.23 30.04
N ALA A 225 4.28 -6.46 30.52
CA ALA A 225 4.46 -6.79 31.92
C ALA A 225 5.92 -6.61 32.34
N LEU A 226 6.86 -7.07 31.52
CA LEU A 226 8.28 -6.91 31.78
C LEU A 226 8.68 -5.44 31.81
N ALA A 227 8.29 -4.65 30.82
CA ALA A 227 8.56 -3.22 30.76
C ALA A 227 8.06 -2.50 32.03
N LYS A 228 6.86 -2.83 32.50
CA LYS A 228 6.32 -2.26 33.75
C LYS A 228 7.12 -2.68 34.99
N ILE A 229 7.50 -3.95 35.09
CA ILE A 229 8.23 -4.48 36.24
C ILE A 229 9.65 -3.91 36.29
N THR A 230 10.36 -3.89 35.15
CA THR A 230 11.72 -3.36 35.05
C THR A 230 11.75 -1.85 35.26
N GLN A 231 10.75 -1.11 34.78
CA GLN A 231 10.64 0.32 35.06
C GLN A 231 10.41 0.60 36.55
N LYS A 232 9.53 -0.17 37.21
CA LYS A 232 9.19 0.04 38.62
C LYS A 232 10.32 -0.36 39.58
N HIS A 233 11.14 -1.34 39.21
CA HIS A 233 12.16 -1.94 40.06
C HIS A 233 13.56 -1.89 39.43
N HIS A 234 13.85 -0.89 38.60
CA HIS A 234 15.06 -0.81 37.78
C HIS A 234 16.35 -1.17 38.52
N ASP A 235 16.64 -0.50 39.63
CA ASP A 235 17.87 -0.72 40.41
C ASP A 235 17.99 -2.15 40.94
N LEU A 236 16.87 -2.79 41.31
CA LEU A 236 16.88 -4.17 41.80
C LEU A 236 17.27 -5.15 40.69
N PHE A 237 16.72 -4.97 39.50
CA PHE A 237 16.94 -5.86 38.36
C PHE A 237 18.31 -5.63 37.70
N MET A 238 18.80 -4.39 37.66
CA MET A 238 20.09 -4.06 37.03
C MET A 238 21.30 -4.36 37.91
N ASN A 239 21.13 -4.40 39.24
CA ASN A 239 22.20 -4.75 40.19
C ASN A 239 22.33 -6.27 40.42
N ASP A 240 21.35 -7.07 39.97
CA ASP A 240 21.41 -8.53 40.00
C ASP A 240 21.96 -9.05 38.67
N GLU A 241 23.17 -9.63 38.68
CA GLU A 241 23.83 -10.08 37.45
C GLU A 241 23.07 -11.22 36.74
N GLU A 242 22.43 -12.11 37.48
CA GLU A 242 21.68 -13.23 36.88
C GLU A 242 20.47 -12.68 36.11
N ILE A 243 19.69 -11.84 36.77
CA ILE A 243 18.51 -11.20 36.18
C ILE A 243 18.90 -10.29 35.02
N ARG A 244 19.93 -9.45 35.19
CA ARG A 244 20.45 -8.58 34.11
C ARG A 244 20.87 -9.41 32.90
N SER A 245 21.53 -10.55 33.10
CA SER A 245 21.95 -11.44 32.00
C SER A 245 20.78 -12.05 31.24
N ILE A 246 19.64 -12.29 31.90
CA ILE A 246 18.42 -12.79 31.26
C ILE A 246 17.73 -11.66 30.49
N LEU A 247 17.64 -10.46 31.07
CA LEU A 247 17.06 -9.29 30.41
C LEU A 247 17.79 -8.93 29.12
N ILE A 248 19.12 -9.05 29.10
CA ILE A 248 19.94 -8.81 27.89
C ILE A 248 19.70 -9.87 26.81
N LYS A 249 19.29 -11.09 27.18
CA LYS A 249 18.97 -12.16 26.21
C LYS A 249 17.62 -11.96 25.53
N LEU A 250 16.77 -11.08 26.07
CA LEU A 250 15.53 -10.72 25.40
C LEU A 250 15.91 -9.90 24.18
N ARG A 251 15.96 -10.60 23.05
CA ARG A 251 16.09 -10.03 21.73
C ARG A 251 14.77 -9.31 21.44
N TYR A 252 14.74 -8.02 21.73
CA TYR A 252 13.81 -7.09 21.08
C TYR A 252 14.40 -6.70 19.74
#